data_AF-A0A661V2N9-F1
#
_entry.id   AF-A0A661V2N9-F1
#
_cell.length_a   1.000
_cell.length_b   1.000
_cell.length_c   1.000
_cell.angle_alpha   90.00
_cell.angle_beta   90.00
_cell.angle_gamma   90.00
#
_symmetry.space_group_name_H-M   'P 1'
#
loop_
_entity.id
_entity.type
_entity.pdbx_description
1 polymer ?
#
loop_
_entity_poly.entity_id
_entity_poly.type
_entity_poly.pdbx_seq_one_letter_code
_entity_poly.pdbx_strand_id
1 'polypeptide(L)' 'MALAKYVLVVEYDGTKYYGFQWQLGLPTIQDEVEKAIN' A
#
# COMPACT_ATOMS: atom_id res chain seq x y z
N MET A 1 -1.07 -25.14 3.93
CA MET A 1 -2.23 -24.22 4.02
C MET A 1 -2.41 -23.57 2.66
N ALA A 2 -3.63 -23.42 2.17
CA ALA A 2 -3.88 -22.72 0.91
C ALA A 2 -3.76 -21.20 1.13
N LEU A 3 -3.10 -20.50 0.22
CA LEU A 3 -3.03 -19.04 0.24
C LEU A 3 -4.41 -18.46 -0.09
N ALA A 4 -4.99 -17.66 0.80
CA ALA A 4 -6.23 -16.94 0.52
C ALA A 4 -5.93 -15.69 -0.32
N LYS A 5 -6.76 -15.43 -1.34
CA LYS A 5 -6.67 -14.23 -2.17
C LYS A 5 -7.79 -13.27 -1.81
N TYR A 6 -7.43 -12.03 -1.50
CA TYR A 6 -8.36 -10.96 -1.14
C TYR A 6 -8.30 -9.83 -2.16
N VAL A 7 -9.40 -9.08 -2.28
CA VAL A 7 -9.48 -7.83 -3.04
C VAL A 7 -9.88 -6.73 -2.05
N LEU A 8 -9.12 -5.63 -2.05
CA LEU A 8 -9.30 -4.52 -1.12
C LEU A 8 -9.71 -3.27 -1.91
N VAL A 9 -10.59 -2.47 -1.35
CA VAL A 9 -10.84 -1.09 -1.77
C VAL A 9 -10.21 -0.19 -0.70
N VAL A 10 -9.32 0.72 -1.12
CA VAL A 10 -8.52 1.55 -0.21
C VAL A 10 -8.76 3.01 -0.56
N GLU A 11 -9.22 3.77 0.42
CA GLU A 11 -9.27 5.24 0.38
C GLU A 11 -8.03 5.79 1.08
N TYR A 12 -7.43 6.85 0.54
CA TYR A 12 -6.29 7.51 1.14
C TYR A 12 -6.23 8.99 0.75
N ASP A 13 -5.65 9.80 1.65
CA ASP A 13 -5.21 11.16 1.33
C ASP A 13 -3.82 11.10 0.70
N GLY A 14 -3.73 11.46 -0.59
CA GLY A 14 -2.49 11.42 -1.35
C GLY A 14 -1.53 12.60 -1.14
N THR A 15 -1.88 13.61 -0.33
CA THR A 15 -1.11 14.88 -0.24
C THR A 15 0.33 14.72 0.26
N LYS A 16 0.63 13.65 1.00
CA LYS A 16 1.97 13.37 1.58
C LYS A 16 2.69 12.22 0.90
N TYR A 17 2.17 11.70 -0.19
CA TYR A 17 2.66 10.48 -0.84
C TYR A 17 3.00 10.72 -2.30
N TYR A 18 4.04 10.04 -2.79
CA TYR A 18 4.54 10.18 -4.16
C TYR A 18 3.84 9.17 -5.09
N GLY A 19 2.51 9.10 -4.99
CA GLY A 19 1.67 8.16 -5.72
C GLY A 19 1.47 6.82 -5.00
N PHE A 20 0.87 5.89 -5.72
CA PHE A 20 0.49 4.59 -5.16
C PHE A 20 1.68 3.62 -5.11
N GLN A 21 2.33 3.39 -6.25
CA GLN A 21 3.37 2.38 -6.41
C GLN A 21 4.60 2.69 -5.54
N TRP A 22 5.15 1.65 -4.90
CA TRP A 22 6.41 1.71 -4.14
C TRP A 22 7.57 2.28 -4.95
N GLN A 23 8.37 3.12 -4.30
CA GLN A 23 9.57 3.76 -4.85
C GLN A 23 10.64 3.83 -3.76
N LEU A 24 11.90 3.74 -4.14
CA LEU A 24 13.00 3.80 -3.19
C LEU A 24 13.09 5.18 -2.52
N GLY A 25 13.03 5.21 -1.19
CA GLY A 25 13.29 6.42 -0.38
C GLY A 25 12.17 7.47 -0.40
N LEU A 26 11.01 7.16 -0.98
CA LEU A 26 9.84 8.05 -1.00
C LEU A 26 8.65 7.38 -0.31
N PRO A 27 7.83 8.12 0.44
CA PRO A 27 6.60 7.58 1.00
C PRO A 27 5.58 7.32 -0.11
N THR A 28 5.01 6.11 -0.13
CA THR A 28 3.98 5.71 -1.10
C THR A 28 2.87 4.92 -0.42
N ILE A 29 1.70 4.84 -1.06
CA ILE A 29 0.53 4.15 -0.48
C ILE A 29 0.75 2.64 -0.41
N GLN A 30 1.37 2.04 -1.43
CA GLN A 30 1.67 0.61 -1.44
C GLN A 30 2.57 0.23 -0.25
N ASP A 31 3.61 1.02 0.05
CA ASP A 31 4.52 0.77 1.16
C ASP A 31 3.77 0.73 2.51
N GLU A 32 2.88 1.69 2.74
CA GLU A 32 2.08 1.77 3.97
C GLU A 32 1.04 0.64 4.08
N VAL A 33 0.40 0.26 2.97
CA VAL A 33 -0.55 -0.87 2.94
C VAL A 33 0.18 -2.19 3.22
N GLU A 34 1.33 -2.43 2.59
CA GLU A 34 2.12 -3.64 2.80
C GLU A 34 2.66 -3.74 4.23
N LYS A 35 3.11 -2.63 4.83
CA LYS A 35 3.51 -2.57 6.25
C LYS A 35 2.36 -2.84 7.21
N ALA A 36 1.13 -2.44 6.88
CA ALA A 36 -0.03 -2.64 7.74
C ALA A 36 -0.60 -4.07 7.69
N ILE A 37 -0.37 -4.80 6.59
CA ILE A 37 -0.83 -6.18 6.40
C ILE A 37 0.15 -7.20 7.00
N ASN A 38 1.45 -6.93 6.97
CA ASN A 38 2.51 -7.79 7.53
C ASN A 38 2.53 -7.77 9.06
#